data_AF-A0A1I8JL56-F1
#
_entry.id   AF-A0A1I8JL56-F1
#
_cell.length_a   1.000
_cell.length_b   1.000
_cell.length_c   1.000
_cell.angle_alpha   90.00
_cell.angle_beta   90.00
_cell.angle_gamma   90.00
#
_symmetry.space_group_name_H-M   'P 1'
#
loop_
_entity.id
_entity.type
_entity.pdbx_description
1 polymer ?
#
loop_
_entity_poly.entity_id
_entity_poly.type
_entity_poly.pdbx_seq_one_letter_code
_entity_poly.pdbx_strand_id
1 'polypeptide(L)'
;MLLQWSRQKAIHKRVEEQFKSNNNMPTAKLNPDPEMHAFVERVHVKGLRRTRDQLVHSQVRRLLSDRVATWGQLVLEIQAAKRRLQALGVFTRVDVTIDTAKSPVAERAGLANAAYEVVFEVQECKQMQYGVRTMAGMDGTVSLVLNGNLRNLTGNAERLIFDYQIGTRDSKSHFLTLARALAMYPFAKASAGLESHSSCFASFSLPLGPTEQLLRAELSWRQLLASQDGRAPLAVRELCGHSIKCGLKHVLEADSRDSATVPMSGGLMMRLTSELAGFGGDVRHLRLGAKLSRSLPLAPLFPAASIHLTAACGHAVPMNGGGIPLADRFTIGGLSSGLRGFDINCVGPSVPRAALSAGEEQQQQAAPEVPSRCYLGGESFFTAGAHLYCPLPLVTRRGNFFDLFRLHAFANAGCLVSNAGGAPVGDWRLPRFPRDEVRLSYGIGILLAVGGLARFELNYTVPQAACAGDKLAPGVGLGIHTATTSSLAKFGPRQRIERLIICHCLSPLVTRRGNFFDLFRLHAFANAGCLVSNAGGAPVGDWRLPRFPRDEVRLSYGIGILLAVGGLARFELNYTVPQAACAGGDKLAPAL
;
A
#
# COMPACT_ATOMS: atom_id res chain seq x y z
N MET A 1 45.26 4.95 -8.53
CA MET A 1 45.38 4.04 -7.37
C MET A 1 45.24 4.73 -6.01
N LEU A 2 46.01 5.78 -5.69
CA LEU A 2 45.91 6.50 -4.39
C LEU A 2 44.51 7.11 -4.11
N LEU A 3 43.82 7.61 -5.14
CA LEU A 3 42.43 8.09 -5.07
C LEU A 3 41.39 6.97 -4.85
N GLN A 4 41.68 5.75 -5.32
CA GLN A 4 40.82 4.58 -5.06
C GLN A 4 41.05 4.04 -3.65
N TRP A 5 42.30 4.05 -3.17
CA TRP A 5 42.65 3.66 -1.80
C TRP A 5 42.05 4.61 -0.76
N SER A 6 42.13 5.92 -0.97
CA SER A 6 41.51 6.91 -0.06
C SER A 6 39.98 6.84 -0.08
N ARG A 7 39.35 6.59 -1.23
CA ARG A 7 37.91 6.32 -1.32
C ARG A 7 37.52 5.05 -0.57
N GLN A 8 38.28 3.96 -0.69
CA GLN A 8 38.02 2.73 0.06
C GLN A 8 38.16 2.94 1.57
N LYS A 9 39.18 3.70 2.02
CA LYS A 9 39.38 4.04 3.43
C LYS A 9 38.25 4.91 3.99
N ALA A 10 37.78 5.89 3.20
CA ALA A 10 36.66 6.76 3.58
C ALA A 10 35.32 6.01 3.63
N ILE A 11 35.11 5.04 2.74
CA ILE A 11 33.94 4.15 2.77
C ILE A 11 34.01 3.25 4.01
N HIS A 12 35.18 2.68 4.31
CA HIS A 12 35.38 1.84 5.49
C HIS A 12 35.07 2.62 6.78
N LYS A 13 35.59 3.84 6.90
CA LYS A 13 35.37 4.71 8.06
C LYS A 13 33.91 5.14 8.23
N ARG A 14 33.21 5.48 7.13
CA ARG A 14 31.77 5.80 7.17
C ARG A 14 30.90 4.62 7.55
N VAL A 15 31.27 3.42 7.07
CA VAL A 15 30.61 2.17 7.45
C VAL A 15 30.83 1.91 8.94
N GLU A 16 32.04 2.11 9.45
CA GLU A 16 32.40 1.95 10.86
C GLU A 16 31.68 2.94 11.80
N GLU A 17 31.50 4.20 11.38
CA GLU A 17 30.73 5.22 12.11
C GLU A 17 29.23 4.92 12.11
N GLN A 18 28.67 4.46 10.98
CA GLN A 18 27.29 3.94 10.93
C GLN A 18 27.13 2.66 11.78
N PHE A 19 28.17 1.86 11.93
CA PHE A 19 28.20 0.66 12.78
C PHE A 19 28.11 0.99 14.27
N LYS A 20 28.75 2.07 14.73
CA LYS A 20 28.71 2.51 16.13
C LYS A 20 27.39 3.18 16.51
N SER A 21 26.73 3.87 15.57
CA SER A 21 25.50 4.62 15.84
C SER A 21 24.24 3.76 15.99
N ASN A 22 24.22 2.52 15.45
CA ASN A 22 22.96 1.76 15.26
C ASN A 22 22.79 0.52 16.16
N ASN A 23 23.77 0.17 16.99
CA ASN A 23 23.72 -1.06 17.79
C ASN A 23 24.05 -0.78 19.26
N ASN A 24 23.08 -1.00 20.16
CA ASN A 24 23.36 -1.31 21.56
C ASN A 24 23.98 -2.71 21.63
N MET A 25 25.27 -2.80 21.30
CA MET A 25 26.11 -3.94 21.63
C MET A 25 26.59 -3.73 23.08
N PRO A 26 26.63 -4.77 23.93
CA PRO A 26 27.35 -4.68 25.18
C PRO A 26 28.81 -4.35 24.84
N THR A 27 29.30 -3.22 25.36
CA THR A 27 30.71 -2.86 25.37
C THR A 27 31.46 -3.85 26.26
N ALA A 28 31.87 -4.99 25.69
CA ALA A 28 32.98 -5.73 26.25
C ALA A 28 34.24 -4.88 26.03
N LYS A 29 34.98 -4.63 27.12
CA LYS A 29 36.20 -3.79 27.20
C LYS A 29 37.41 -4.41 26.49
N LEU A 30 37.25 -4.82 25.23
CA LEU A 30 38.38 -5.12 24.36
C LEU A 30 38.05 -4.52 22.99
N ASN A 31 38.79 -3.48 22.61
CA ASN A 31 39.06 -3.18 21.20
C ASN A 31 40.37 -3.93 20.89
N PRO A 32 40.35 -5.24 20.59
CA PRO A 32 41.56 -5.90 20.11
C PRO A 32 41.85 -5.40 18.69
N ASP A 33 43.12 -5.42 18.32
CA ASP A 33 43.53 -5.03 16.97
C ASP A 33 42.79 -5.90 15.93
N PRO A 34 42.29 -5.31 14.83
CA PRO A 34 41.51 -6.02 13.83
C PRO A 34 42.28 -7.16 13.15
N GLU A 35 43.62 -7.13 13.23
CA GLU A 35 44.55 -8.13 12.71
C GLU A 35 44.82 -9.30 13.68
N MET A 36 44.27 -9.26 14.89
CA MET A 36 44.40 -10.35 15.86
C MET A 36 43.79 -11.62 15.29
N HIS A 37 44.53 -12.73 15.35
CA HIS A 37 44.01 -14.04 14.96
C HIS A 37 42.83 -14.43 15.84
N ALA A 38 41.75 -14.90 15.20
CA ALA A 38 40.53 -15.31 15.88
C ALA A 38 40.03 -16.62 15.29
N PHE A 39 39.84 -17.62 16.15
CA PHE A 39 39.33 -18.94 15.82
C PHE A 39 38.06 -19.21 16.62
N VAL A 40 37.00 -19.67 15.96
CA VAL A 40 35.73 -20.00 16.63
C VAL A 40 35.70 -21.50 16.90
N GLU A 41 35.78 -21.87 18.17
CA GLU A 41 35.72 -23.29 18.56
C GLU A 41 34.29 -23.81 18.60
N ARG A 42 33.37 -23.01 19.16
CA ARG A 42 31.99 -23.43 19.35
C ARG A 42 31.02 -22.27 19.19
N VAL A 43 29.85 -22.61 18.65
CA VAL A 43 28.71 -21.72 18.57
C VAL A 43 27.55 -22.34 19.32
N HIS A 44 27.00 -21.61 20.29
CA HIS A 44 25.78 -21.99 20.99
C HIS A 44 24.60 -21.12 20.54
N VAL A 45 23.43 -21.71 20.35
CA VAL A 45 22.19 -20.97 20.12
C VAL A 45 21.19 -21.32 21.21
N LYS A 46 20.85 -20.34 22.05
CA LYS A 46 19.92 -20.48 23.17
C LYS A 46 18.56 -19.87 22.84
N GLY A 47 17.49 -20.49 23.34
CA GLY A 47 16.12 -19.96 23.20
C GLY A 47 15.32 -20.50 22.01
N LEU A 48 15.85 -21.51 21.31
CA LEU A 48 15.09 -22.30 20.34
C LEU A 48 14.05 -23.17 21.07
N ARG A 49 12.83 -23.21 20.55
CA ARG A 49 11.75 -24.07 21.07
C ARG A 49 11.10 -24.86 19.95
N ARG A 50 10.80 -24.19 18.83
CA ARG A 50 10.06 -24.76 17.70
C ARG A 50 10.87 -24.77 16.42
N THR A 51 11.80 -23.84 16.26
CA THR A 51 12.64 -23.74 15.07
C THR A 51 13.61 -24.91 15.03
N ARG A 52 13.76 -25.55 13.87
CA ARG A 52 14.67 -26.69 13.73
C ARG A 52 16.12 -26.24 13.78
N ASP A 53 16.95 -26.99 14.50
CA ASP A 53 18.38 -26.71 14.64
C ASP A 53 19.10 -26.70 13.29
N GLN A 54 18.69 -27.56 12.35
CA GLN A 54 19.26 -27.61 10.99
C GLN A 54 19.13 -26.27 10.26
N LEU A 55 18.00 -25.58 10.42
CA LEU A 55 17.78 -24.27 9.79
C LEU A 55 18.73 -23.24 10.38
N VAL A 56 18.83 -23.19 11.71
CA VAL A 56 19.70 -22.25 12.44
C VAL A 56 21.17 -22.52 12.13
N HIS A 57 21.57 -23.79 12.16
CA HIS A 57 22.91 -24.25 11.82
C HIS A 57 23.31 -23.80 10.41
N SER A 58 22.41 -23.90 9.42
CA SER A 58 22.70 -23.43 8.05
C SER A 58 23.04 -21.94 7.98
N GLN A 59 22.45 -21.11 8.84
CA GLN A 59 22.70 -19.67 8.89
C GLN A 59 24.03 -19.34 9.56
N VAL A 60 24.46 -20.15 10.52
CA VAL A 60 25.66 -19.88 11.34
C VAL A 60 26.88 -20.67 10.89
N ARG A 61 26.73 -21.67 10.02
CA ARG A 61 27.81 -22.54 9.49
C ARG A 61 29.04 -21.78 8.99
N ARG A 62 28.89 -20.55 8.47
CA ARG A 62 30.03 -19.74 8.00
C ARG A 62 30.98 -19.31 9.12
N LEU A 63 30.50 -19.21 10.37
CA LEU A 63 31.34 -18.90 11.54
C LEU A 63 32.27 -20.05 11.93
N LEU A 64 31.84 -21.29 11.67
CA LEU A 64 32.58 -22.51 11.98
C LEU A 64 33.56 -22.91 10.85
N SER A 65 33.78 -22.02 9.87
CA SER A 65 34.69 -22.31 8.77
C SER A 65 36.07 -21.69 9.01
N ASP A 66 37.13 -22.40 8.63
CA ASP A 66 38.55 -21.96 8.73
C ASP A 66 38.85 -20.65 7.97
N ARG A 67 37.85 -20.06 7.30
CA ARG A 67 37.95 -18.79 6.59
C ARG A 67 37.98 -17.57 7.52
N VAL A 68 37.63 -17.73 8.79
CA VAL A 68 37.72 -16.64 9.77
C VAL A 68 39.14 -16.66 10.35
N ALA A 69 40.02 -15.83 9.80
CA ALA A 69 41.43 -15.79 10.21
C ALA A 69 41.75 -14.63 11.17
N THR A 70 40.90 -13.60 11.21
CA THR A 70 41.11 -12.35 11.95
C THR A 70 39.86 -11.92 12.72
N TRP A 71 40.05 -11.19 13.82
CA TRP A 71 38.98 -10.65 14.65
C TRP A 71 38.02 -9.75 13.86
N GLY A 72 38.54 -8.88 12.99
CA GLY A 72 37.69 -8.03 12.16
C GLY A 72 36.75 -8.84 11.26
N GLN A 73 37.24 -9.94 10.67
CA GLN A 73 36.44 -10.84 9.85
C GLN A 73 35.40 -11.60 10.69
N LEU A 74 35.77 -12.03 11.91
CA LEU A 74 34.86 -12.68 12.84
C LEU A 74 33.66 -11.79 13.16
N VAL A 75 33.90 -10.53 13.53
CA VAL A 75 32.84 -9.58 13.88
C VAL A 75 31.90 -9.33 12.68
N LEU A 76 32.46 -9.17 11.47
CA LEU A 76 31.67 -8.99 10.25
C LEU A 76 30.79 -10.20 9.94
N GLU A 77 31.32 -11.41 10.07
CA GLU A 77 30.57 -12.64 9.84
C GLU A 77 29.52 -12.89 10.94
N ILE A 78 29.80 -12.54 12.20
CA ILE A 78 28.82 -12.59 13.29
C ILE A 78 27.64 -11.67 12.98
N GLN A 79 27.92 -10.44 12.53
CA GLN A 79 26.87 -9.51 12.13
C GLN A 79 26.12 -9.97 10.88
N ALA A 80 26.79 -10.63 9.94
CA ALA A 80 26.14 -11.25 8.79
C ALA A 80 25.25 -12.44 9.20
N ALA A 81 25.69 -13.26 10.16
CA ALA A 81 24.89 -14.35 10.75
C ALA A 81 23.68 -13.80 11.51
N LYS A 82 23.86 -12.77 12.34
CA LYS A 82 22.77 -12.05 13.02
C LYS A 82 21.74 -11.51 12.02
N ARG A 83 22.19 -10.84 10.94
CA ARG A 83 21.31 -10.35 9.87
C ARG A 83 20.54 -11.48 9.19
N ARG A 84 21.19 -12.62 8.91
CA ARG A 84 20.54 -13.80 8.33
C ARG A 84 19.48 -14.40 9.27
N LEU A 85 19.78 -14.53 10.56
CA LEU A 85 18.81 -15.00 11.56
C LEU A 85 17.63 -14.04 11.69
N GLN A 86 17.87 -12.73 11.71
CA GLN A 86 16.80 -11.72 11.73
C GLN A 86 15.96 -11.75 10.44
N ALA A 87 16.60 -11.95 9.28
CA ALA A 87 15.92 -12.06 7.99
C ALA A 87 14.95 -13.25 7.93
N LEU A 88 15.17 -14.33 8.70
CA LEU A 88 14.20 -15.43 8.80
C LEU A 88 12.82 -14.96 9.33
N GLY A 89 12.76 -13.84 10.05
CA GLY A 89 11.49 -13.27 10.53
C GLY A 89 10.71 -14.13 11.53
N VAL A 90 11.37 -15.15 12.10
CA VAL A 90 10.86 -16.03 13.16
C VAL A 90 11.30 -15.61 14.56
N PHE A 91 12.33 -14.77 14.68
CA PHE A 91 12.83 -14.27 15.96
C PHE A 91 12.40 -12.81 16.19
N THR A 92 11.95 -12.51 17.40
CA THR A 92 11.66 -11.14 17.85
C THR A 92 12.93 -10.40 18.25
N ARG A 93 13.86 -11.11 18.87
CA ARG A 93 15.15 -10.60 19.37
C ARG A 93 16.24 -11.63 19.06
N VAL A 94 17.40 -11.13 18.65
CA VAL A 94 18.61 -11.90 18.38
C VAL A 94 19.76 -11.11 18.97
N ASP A 95 20.28 -11.57 20.10
CA ASP A 95 21.45 -11.02 20.75
C ASP A 95 22.64 -11.96 20.56
N VAL A 96 23.84 -11.38 20.63
CA VAL A 96 25.09 -12.12 20.45
C VAL A 96 26.05 -11.73 21.55
N THR A 97 26.62 -12.72 22.22
CA THR A 97 27.73 -12.57 23.15
C THR A 97 28.93 -13.36 22.64
N ILE A 98 30.13 -12.81 22.85
CA ILE A 98 31.39 -13.42 22.42
C ILE A 98 32.23 -13.56 23.69
N ASP A 99 32.60 -14.79 24.00
CA ASP A 99 33.42 -15.13 25.16
C ASP A 99 34.72 -15.80 24.69
N THR A 100 35.80 -15.67 25.47
CA THR A 100 37.08 -16.35 25.19
C THR A 100 37.00 -17.80 25.66
N ALA A 101 37.33 -18.75 24.79
CA ALA A 101 37.33 -20.16 25.09
C ALA A 101 38.74 -20.66 25.44
N LYS A 102 38.85 -21.58 26.40
CA LYS A 102 40.09 -22.31 26.66
C LYS A 102 40.09 -23.59 25.81
N SER A 103 40.69 -23.53 24.63
CA SER A 103 40.77 -24.68 23.73
C SER A 103 42.13 -25.38 23.81
N PRO A 104 42.19 -26.69 24.09
CA PRO A 104 43.44 -27.46 24.03
C PRO A 104 44.03 -27.53 22.61
N VAL A 105 43.22 -27.28 21.57
CA VAL A 105 43.67 -27.22 20.16
C VAL A 105 44.39 -25.90 19.87
N ALA A 106 43.88 -24.78 20.40
CA ALA A 106 44.52 -23.47 20.27
C ALA A 106 45.81 -23.37 21.10
N GLU A 107 45.84 -24.03 22.26
CA GLU A 107 47.05 -24.13 23.11
C GLU A 107 48.17 -24.92 22.41
N ARG A 108 47.87 -26.03 21.72
CA ARG A 108 48.86 -26.80 20.94
C ARG A 108 49.44 -26.05 19.74
N ALA A 109 48.73 -25.05 19.22
CA ALA A 109 49.16 -24.20 18.13
C ALA A 109 49.88 -22.91 18.59
N GLY A 110 50.08 -22.71 19.91
CA GLY A 110 50.70 -21.50 20.45
C GLY A 110 49.79 -20.25 20.44
N LEU A 111 48.47 -20.44 20.24
CA LEU A 111 47.46 -19.39 20.06
C LEU A 111 46.39 -19.44 21.17
N ALA A 112 46.80 -19.70 22.42
CA ALA A 112 45.90 -19.95 23.55
C ALA A 112 44.82 -18.86 23.79
N ASN A 113 45.10 -17.60 23.42
CA ASN A 113 44.19 -16.47 23.60
C ASN A 113 43.37 -16.12 22.33
N ALA A 114 43.43 -16.94 21.29
CA ALA A 114 42.77 -16.69 20.00
C ALA A 114 41.49 -17.53 19.80
N ALA A 115 41.10 -18.37 20.76
CA ALA A 115 39.90 -19.19 20.67
C ALA A 115 38.69 -18.47 21.28
N TYR A 116 37.58 -18.44 20.54
CA TYR A 116 36.36 -17.74 20.92
C TYR A 116 35.14 -18.68 20.87
N GLU A 117 34.24 -18.48 21.83
CA GLU A 117 32.92 -19.08 21.90
C GLU A 117 31.87 -18.01 21.58
N VAL A 118 30.96 -18.29 20.64
CA VAL A 118 29.92 -17.34 20.22
C VAL A 118 28.56 -17.87 20.65
N VAL A 119 27.85 -17.12 21.48
CA VAL A 119 26.51 -17.48 21.96
C VAL A 119 25.47 -16.55 21.33
N PHE A 120 24.52 -17.13 20.59
CA PHE A 120 23.34 -16.45 20.07
C PHE A 120 22.17 -16.68 21.01
N GLU A 121 21.68 -15.62 21.65
CA GLU A 121 20.45 -15.66 22.43
C GLU A 121 19.27 -15.19 21.56
N VAL A 122 18.37 -16.11 21.23
CA VAL A 122 17.23 -15.85 20.35
C VAL A 122 15.90 -15.96 21.08
N GLN A 123 14.98 -15.07 20.76
CA GLN A 123 13.61 -15.12 21.26
C GLN A 123 12.64 -15.39 20.11
N GLU A 124 12.09 -16.59 20.03
CA GLU A 124 11.11 -16.95 19.00
C GLU A 124 9.84 -16.09 19.07
N CYS A 125 9.28 -15.76 17.89
CA CYS A 125 8.02 -15.06 17.73
C CYS A 125 6.85 -15.93 18.20
N LYS A 126 5.76 -15.27 18.63
CA LYS A 126 4.46 -15.93 18.73
C LYS A 126 4.06 -16.49 17.36
N GLN A 127 3.63 -17.75 17.34
CA GLN A 127 3.27 -18.47 16.12
C GLN A 127 2.07 -17.83 15.44
N MET A 128 1.00 -17.54 16.17
CA MET A 128 -0.18 -16.86 15.62
C MET A 128 -0.12 -15.37 15.93
N GLN A 129 -0.23 -14.57 14.88
CA GLN A 129 -0.46 -13.14 14.95
C GLN A 129 -1.71 -12.85 14.15
N TYR A 130 -2.64 -12.12 14.73
CA TYR A 130 -3.83 -11.65 14.05
C TYR A 130 -3.86 -10.13 14.14
N GLY A 131 -4.54 -9.51 13.18
CA GLY A 131 -4.73 -8.08 13.15
C GLY A 131 -5.88 -7.70 12.26
N VAL A 132 -6.52 -6.60 12.59
CA VAL A 132 -7.53 -5.97 11.76
C VAL A 132 -6.92 -4.70 11.17
N ARG A 133 -7.07 -4.51 9.87
CA ARG A 133 -6.60 -3.33 9.16
C ARG A 133 -7.73 -2.75 8.35
N THR A 134 -7.99 -1.47 8.51
CA THR A 134 -8.90 -0.74 7.62
C THR A 134 -8.05 -0.12 6.51
N MET A 135 -8.36 -0.45 5.27
CA MET A 135 -7.75 0.15 4.09
C MET A 135 -8.79 1.06 3.44
N ALA A 136 -8.43 2.30 3.16
CA ALA A 136 -9.23 3.18 2.33
C ALA A 136 -8.62 3.18 0.92
N GLY A 137 -9.40 2.74 -0.04
CA GLY A 137 -9.12 2.87 -1.46
C GLY A 137 -9.23 4.32 -1.89
N MET A 138 -8.41 4.69 -2.87
CA MET A 138 -8.43 6.01 -3.49
C MET A 138 -9.70 6.26 -4.32
N ASP A 139 -10.52 5.23 -4.49
CA ASP A 139 -11.81 5.26 -5.17
C ASP A 139 -13.00 5.49 -4.21
N GLY A 140 -12.70 5.87 -2.97
CA GLY A 140 -13.70 6.03 -1.91
C GLY A 140 -14.19 4.71 -1.33
N THR A 141 -13.68 3.56 -1.80
CA THR A 141 -14.01 2.28 -1.17
C THR A 141 -13.28 2.15 0.15
N VAL A 142 -13.98 1.71 1.18
CA VAL A 142 -13.35 1.36 2.46
C VAL A 142 -13.41 -0.15 2.55
N SER A 143 -12.27 -0.78 2.83
CA SER A 143 -12.20 -2.21 3.05
C SER A 143 -11.63 -2.55 4.42
N LEU A 144 -12.25 -3.52 5.07
CA LEU A 144 -11.79 -4.11 6.31
C LEU A 144 -11.03 -5.39 5.96
N VAL A 145 -9.76 -5.46 6.34
CA VAL A 145 -8.88 -6.61 6.13
C VAL A 145 -8.59 -7.28 7.47
N LEU A 146 -9.09 -8.50 7.65
CA LEU A 146 -8.72 -9.39 8.74
C LEU A 146 -7.47 -10.17 8.30
N ASN A 147 -6.33 -9.91 8.94
CA ASN A 147 -5.07 -10.58 8.69
C ASN A 147 -4.78 -11.62 9.79
N GLY A 148 -4.54 -12.85 9.40
CA GLY A 148 -3.97 -13.92 10.22
C GLY A 148 -2.60 -14.32 9.69
N ASN A 149 -1.63 -14.51 10.57
CA ASN A 149 -0.25 -14.84 10.21
C ASN A 149 0.27 -15.91 11.15
N LEU A 150 0.40 -17.12 10.62
CA LEU A 150 0.98 -18.27 11.29
C LEU A 150 2.44 -18.42 10.87
N ARG A 151 3.35 -18.13 11.80
CA ARG A 151 4.80 -18.21 11.59
C ARG A 151 5.36 -19.51 12.13
N ASN A 152 6.33 -20.05 11.40
CA ASN A 152 7.14 -21.19 11.77
C ASN A 152 6.31 -22.46 12.04
N LEU A 153 5.41 -22.82 11.11
CA LEU A 153 4.49 -23.97 11.27
C LEU A 153 5.23 -25.31 11.46
N THR A 154 6.20 -25.60 10.59
CA THR A 154 6.95 -26.87 10.60
C THR A 154 8.34 -26.77 11.26
N GLY A 155 8.69 -25.58 11.78
CA GLY A 155 10.02 -25.27 12.29
C GLY A 155 11.03 -24.80 11.23
N ASN A 156 10.63 -24.68 9.95
CA ASN A 156 11.48 -24.29 8.81
C ASN A 156 11.36 -22.80 8.41
N ALA A 157 10.93 -21.92 9.31
CA ALA A 157 10.65 -20.50 9.02
C ALA A 157 9.63 -20.24 7.90
N GLU A 158 8.72 -21.19 7.70
CA GLU A 158 7.55 -21.04 6.83
C GLU A 158 6.54 -20.09 7.46
N ARG A 159 5.80 -19.37 6.62
CA ARG A 159 4.76 -18.44 7.05
C ARG A 159 3.50 -18.64 6.24
N LEU A 160 2.39 -18.91 6.91
CA LEU A 160 1.07 -18.94 6.30
C LEU A 160 0.33 -17.65 6.67
N ILE A 161 -0.07 -16.89 5.66
CA ILE A 161 -0.79 -15.63 5.79
C ILE A 161 -2.19 -15.85 5.24
N PHE A 162 -3.19 -15.53 6.04
CA PHE A 162 -4.59 -15.53 5.67
C PHE A 162 -5.08 -14.07 5.70
N ASP A 163 -5.62 -13.59 4.59
CA ASP A 163 -6.22 -12.26 4.50
C ASP A 163 -7.68 -12.41 4.05
N TYR A 164 -8.60 -11.93 4.86
CA TYR A 164 -10.01 -11.81 4.49
C TYR A 164 -10.39 -10.34 4.44
N GLN A 165 -10.85 -9.90 3.27
CA GLN A 165 -11.15 -8.50 3.00
C GLN A 165 -12.62 -8.34 2.64
N ILE A 166 -13.28 -7.39 3.30
CA ILE A 166 -14.66 -6.96 3.03
C ILE A 166 -14.63 -5.51 2.60
N GLY A 167 -15.17 -5.17 1.43
CA GLY A 167 -15.24 -3.79 0.91
C GLY A 167 -16.67 -3.24 0.86
N THR A 168 -16.77 -1.91 0.74
CA THR A 168 -18.06 -1.18 0.68
C THR A 168 -18.97 -1.52 -0.51
N ARG A 169 -18.44 -2.14 -1.58
CA ARG A 169 -19.22 -2.55 -2.76
C ARG A 169 -19.59 -4.04 -2.74
N ASP A 170 -19.88 -4.57 -1.55
CA ASP A 170 -20.06 -6.01 -1.25
C ASP A 170 -18.95 -6.91 -1.82
N SER A 171 -17.76 -6.33 -2.04
CA SER A 171 -16.60 -7.06 -2.53
C SER A 171 -16.00 -7.86 -1.39
N LYS A 172 -16.01 -9.19 -1.50
CA LYS A 172 -15.42 -10.09 -0.51
C LYS A 172 -14.22 -10.78 -1.15
N SER A 173 -13.05 -10.67 -0.56
CA SER A 173 -11.86 -11.36 -1.06
C SER A 173 -11.19 -12.19 0.02
N HIS A 174 -10.86 -13.42 -0.34
CA HIS A 174 -10.17 -14.39 0.50
C HIS A 174 -8.82 -14.68 -0.12
N PHE A 175 -7.75 -14.48 0.63
CA PHE A 175 -6.40 -14.76 0.17
C PHE A 175 -5.67 -15.64 1.17
N LEU A 176 -4.98 -16.65 0.64
CA LEU A 176 -4.09 -17.51 1.37
C LEU A 176 -2.70 -17.43 0.74
N THR A 177 -1.68 -17.13 1.53
CA THR A 177 -0.29 -17.03 1.05
C THR A 177 0.64 -17.85 1.93
N LEU A 178 1.30 -18.83 1.34
CA LEU A 178 2.41 -19.56 1.94
C LEU A 178 3.73 -18.93 1.49
N ALA A 179 4.54 -18.47 2.44
CA ALA A 179 5.87 -17.92 2.19
C ALA A 179 6.95 -18.80 2.84
N ARG A 180 8.00 -19.12 2.09
CA ARG A 180 9.13 -19.93 2.56
C ARG A 180 10.46 -19.39 2.03
N ALA A 181 11.45 -19.27 2.90
CA ALA A 181 12.81 -18.94 2.49
C ALA A 181 13.43 -20.15 1.76
N LEU A 182 13.98 -19.93 0.57
CA LEU A 182 14.75 -20.92 -0.16
C LEU A 182 16.24 -20.60 0.03
N ALA A 183 17.11 -21.61 -0.04
CA ALA A 183 18.53 -21.44 0.30
C ALA A 183 19.26 -20.36 -0.54
N MET A 184 18.83 -20.14 -1.79
CA MET A 184 19.44 -19.21 -2.74
C MET A 184 18.62 -17.93 -2.99
N TYR A 185 17.33 -17.91 -2.62
CA TYR A 185 16.40 -16.81 -2.95
C TYR A 185 15.68 -16.28 -1.70
N PRO A 186 15.42 -14.96 -1.62
CA PRO A 186 14.52 -14.42 -0.61
C PRO A 186 13.15 -15.10 -0.66
N PHE A 187 12.37 -15.05 0.44
CA PHE A 187 11.11 -15.79 0.61
C PHE A 187 10.25 -15.91 -0.66
N ALA A 188 10.23 -17.12 -1.24
CA ALA A 188 9.30 -17.48 -2.29
C ALA A 188 7.88 -17.54 -1.71
N LYS A 189 6.89 -17.09 -2.48
CA LYS A 189 5.49 -17.00 -2.05
C LYS A 189 4.59 -17.75 -3.02
N ALA A 190 3.81 -18.69 -2.53
CA ALA A 190 2.68 -19.27 -3.24
C ALA A 190 1.41 -18.65 -2.66
N SER A 191 0.55 -18.07 -3.49
CA SER A 191 -0.70 -17.45 -3.08
C SER A 191 -1.87 -18.00 -3.86
N ALA A 192 -3.01 -18.20 -3.22
CA ALA A 192 -4.28 -18.46 -3.87
C ALA A 192 -5.34 -17.52 -3.30
N GLY A 193 -6.30 -17.13 -4.12
CA GLY A 193 -7.40 -16.31 -3.64
C GLY A 193 -8.67 -16.41 -4.46
N LEU A 194 -9.76 -16.02 -3.83
CA LEU A 194 -11.11 -15.96 -4.38
C LEU A 194 -11.66 -14.55 -4.13
N GLU A 195 -12.20 -13.91 -5.15
CA GLU A 195 -12.80 -12.58 -5.08
C GLU A 195 -14.26 -12.63 -5.55
N SER A 196 -15.17 -12.25 -4.66
CA SER A 196 -16.61 -12.04 -4.84
C SER A 196 -17.34 -13.12 -5.65
N HIS A 197 -16.87 -14.37 -5.55
CA HIS A 197 -17.33 -15.55 -6.31
C HIS A 197 -17.15 -15.48 -7.84
N SER A 198 -16.65 -14.39 -8.39
CA SER A 198 -16.50 -14.18 -9.84
C SER A 198 -15.08 -14.43 -10.35
N SER A 199 -14.08 -14.47 -9.47
CA SER A 199 -12.70 -14.72 -9.90
C SER A 199 -11.89 -15.47 -8.87
N CYS A 200 -11.07 -16.40 -9.33
CA CYS A 200 -10.07 -17.07 -8.51
C CYS A 200 -8.71 -16.99 -9.18
N PHE A 201 -7.65 -17.02 -8.36
CA PHE A 201 -6.29 -17.05 -8.88
C PHE A 201 -5.38 -17.88 -8.00
N ALA A 202 -4.34 -18.40 -8.63
CA ALA A 202 -3.17 -18.99 -8.01
C ALA A 202 -1.94 -18.30 -8.58
N SER A 203 -0.99 -17.92 -7.72
CA SER A 203 0.25 -17.29 -8.14
C SER A 203 1.45 -17.84 -7.38
N PHE A 204 2.57 -17.95 -8.07
CA PHE A 204 3.86 -18.28 -7.48
C PHE A 204 4.83 -17.13 -7.75
N SER A 205 5.33 -16.51 -6.70
CA SER A 205 6.24 -15.37 -6.75
C SER A 205 7.62 -15.74 -6.21
N LEU A 206 8.64 -15.59 -7.05
CA LEU A 206 10.04 -15.84 -6.75
C LEU A 206 10.83 -14.52 -6.87
N PRO A 207 11.31 -13.95 -5.76
CA PRO A 207 12.21 -12.81 -5.83
C PRO A 207 13.60 -13.28 -6.26
N LEU A 208 14.15 -12.66 -7.31
CA LEU A 208 15.42 -13.04 -7.92
C LEU A 208 16.55 -12.19 -7.31
N GLY A 209 17.43 -12.86 -6.56
CA GLY A 209 18.73 -12.32 -6.12
C GLY A 209 18.70 -10.98 -5.36
N PRO A 210 19.84 -10.29 -5.28
CA PRO A 210 19.95 -8.96 -4.66
C PRO A 210 19.45 -7.82 -5.56
N THR A 211 18.99 -8.10 -6.78
CA THR A 211 18.71 -7.13 -7.85
C THR A 211 17.31 -6.52 -7.80
N GLU A 212 16.57 -6.66 -6.69
CA GLU A 212 15.21 -6.13 -6.54
C GLU A 212 14.28 -6.52 -7.71
N GLN A 213 14.40 -7.78 -8.15
CA GLN A 213 13.59 -8.37 -9.21
C GLN A 213 12.61 -9.38 -8.62
N LEU A 214 11.40 -9.43 -9.17
CA LEU A 214 10.36 -10.38 -8.80
C LEU A 214 9.82 -11.05 -10.05
N LEU A 215 9.95 -12.36 -10.13
CA LEU A 215 9.26 -13.18 -11.11
C LEU A 215 7.98 -13.74 -10.49
N ARG A 216 6.86 -13.66 -11.18
CA ARG A 216 5.57 -14.18 -10.74
C ARG A 216 4.91 -14.96 -11.87
N ALA A 217 4.67 -16.24 -11.66
CA ALA A 217 3.76 -17.01 -12.48
C ALA A 217 2.34 -16.88 -11.91
N GLU A 218 1.35 -16.63 -12.76
CA GLU A 218 -0.05 -16.43 -12.37
C GLU A 218 -0.97 -17.26 -13.25
N LEU A 219 -1.90 -17.97 -12.62
CA LEU A 219 -3.04 -18.62 -13.23
C LEU A 219 -4.30 -18.00 -12.61
N SER A 220 -5.18 -17.43 -13.42
CA SER A 220 -6.42 -16.85 -12.93
C SER A 220 -7.59 -17.23 -13.83
N TRP A 221 -8.70 -17.59 -13.20
CA TRP A 221 -10.00 -17.72 -13.83
C TRP A 221 -10.86 -16.54 -13.39
N ARG A 222 -11.51 -15.89 -14.35
CA ARG A 222 -12.27 -14.67 -14.14
C ARG A 222 -13.58 -14.78 -14.90
N GLN A 223 -14.66 -14.35 -14.29
CA GLN A 223 -15.97 -14.25 -14.90
C GLN A 223 -16.41 -12.79 -14.85
N LEU A 224 -16.52 -12.18 -16.03
CA LEU A 224 -17.11 -10.85 -16.18
C LEU A 224 -18.61 -11.03 -16.34
N LEU A 225 -19.38 -10.52 -15.38
CA LEU A 225 -20.83 -10.49 -15.42
C LEU A 225 -21.29 -9.14 -15.95
N ALA A 226 -22.27 -9.16 -16.87
CA ALA A 226 -22.93 -7.93 -17.29
C ALA A 226 -23.72 -7.33 -16.10
N SER A 227 -23.84 -6.00 -16.08
CA SER A 227 -24.67 -5.34 -15.05
C SER A 227 -26.10 -5.85 -15.13
N GLN A 228 -26.68 -6.13 -13.96
CA GLN A 228 -28.06 -6.61 -13.80
C GLN A 228 -29.10 -5.57 -14.20
N ASP A 229 -28.71 -4.29 -14.27
CA ASP A 229 -29.60 -3.17 -14.59
C ASP A 229 -30.10 -3.19 -16.05
N GLY A 230 -29.64 -4.13 -16.88
CA GLY A 230 -30.02 -4.24 -18.30
C GLY A 230 -29.50 -3.12 -19.20
N ARG A 231 -28.93 -2.05 -18.63
CA ARG A 231 -28.41 -0.85 -19.33
C ARG A 231 -27.02 -1.03 -19.94
N ALA A 232 -26.40 -2.20 -19.76
CA ALA A 232 -25.08 -2.50 -20.32
C ALA A 232 -25.17 -2.59 -21.86
N PRO A 233 -24.40 -1.78 -22.62
CA PRO A 233 -24.39 -1.82 -24.08
C PRO A 233 -24.00 -3.19 -24.61
N LEU A 234 -24.48 -3.55 -25.81
CA LEU A 234 -24.16 -4.81 -26.46
C LEU A 234 -22.64 -5.02 -26.57
N ALA A 235 -21.88 -3.99 -26.94
CA ALA A 235 -20.42 -4.02 -27.03
C ALA A 235 -19.71 -4.38 -25.71
N VAL A 236 -20.33 -4.14 -24.55
CA VAL A 236 -19.82 -4.57 -23.25
C VAL A 236 -20.27 -6.00 -22.94
N ARG A 237 -21.52 -6.33 -23.26
CA ARG A 237 -22.11 -7.64 -23.01
C ARG A 237 -21.43 -8.75 -23.82
N GLU A 238 -21.02 -8.47 -25.05
CA GLU A 238 -20.26 -9.42 -25.89
C GLU A 238 -18.87 -9.72 -25.32
N LEU A 239 -18.30 -8.81 -24.52
CA LEU A 239 -17.01 -9.01 -23.84
C LEU A 239 -17.16 -9.65 -22.45
N CYS A 240 -18.40 -9.86 -21.99
CA CYS A 240 -18.67 -10.55 -20.73
C CYS A 240 -18.58 -12.07 -20.93
N GLY A 241 -18.18 -12.80 -19.88
CA GLY A 241 -17.99 -14.23 -19.96
C GLY A 241 -16.83 -14.72 -19.09
N HIS A 242 -16.47 -15.98 -19.30
CA HIS A 242 -15.35 -16.62 -18.63
C HIS A 242 -14.04 -16.32 -19.36
N SER A 243 -12.97 -16.14 -18.60
CA SER A 243 -11.64 -15.89 -19.11
C SER A 243 -10.62 -16.58 -18.23
N ILE A 244 -9.78 -17.42 -18.84
CA ILE A 244 -8.65 -18.04 -18.17
C ILE A 244 -7.35 -17.39 -18.64
N LYS A 245 -6.57 -16.87 -17.70
CA LYS A 245 -5.28 -16.25 -17.95
C LYS A 245 -4.18 -17.04 -17.25
N CYS A 246 -3.25 -17.58 -18.04
CA CYS A 246 -1.98 -18.10 -17.56
C CYS A 246 -0.84 -17.22 -18.08
N GLY A 247 -0.06 -16.64 -17.17
CA GLY A 247 0.97 -15.68 -17.55
C GLY A 247 2.16 -15.63 -16.61
N LEU A 248 3.27 -15.14 -17.16
CA LEU A 248 4.49 -14.85 -16.43
C LEU A 248 4.69 -13.34 -16.35
N LYS A 249 4.88 -12.84 -15.14
CA LYS A 249 5.06 -11.43 -14.82
C LYS A 249 6.43 -11.21 -14.20
N HIS A 250 7.20 -10.30 -14.78
CA HIS A 250 8.47 -9.84 -14.27
C HIS A 250 8.33 -8.39 -13.78
N VAL A 251 8.77 -8.13 -12.55
CA VAL A 251 8.76 -6.80 -11.94
C VAL A 251 10.18 -6.46 -11.50
N LEU A 252 10.72 -5.38 -12.03
CA LEU A 252 11.94 -4.75 -11.55
C LEU A 252 11.53 -3.48 -10.79
N GLU A 253 11.91 -3.37 -9.52
CA GLU A 253 11.54 -2.23 -8.67
C GLU A 253 12.79 -1.70 -7.96
N ALA A 254 13.22 -0.49 -8.29
CA ALA A 254 14.30 0.21 -7.63
C ALA A 254 13.73 1.41 -6.89
N ASP A 255 13.80 1.41 -5.55
CA ASP A 255 13.30 2.51 -4.72
C ASP A 255 14.42 3.04 -3.82
N SER A 256 14.79 4.30 -4.04
CA SER A 256 15.79 5.05 -3.26
C SER A 256 15.17 6.22 -2.48
N ARG A 257 13.84 6.25 -2.36
CA ARG A 257 13.12 7.29 -1.62
C ARG A 257 13.39 7.21 -0.12
N ASP A 258 13.47 8.38 0.50
CA ASP A 258 13.58 8.57 1.94
C ASP A 258 12.27 8.24 2.68
N SER A 259 11.13 8.55 2.07
CA SER A 259 9.81 8.20 2.59
C SER A 259 8.91 7.63 1.49
N ALA A 260 8.15 6.60 1.84
CA ALA A 260 7.18 5.97 0.94
C ALA A 260 5.96 6.88 0.65
N THR A 261 5.58 7.75 1.59
CA THR A 261 4.37 8.58 1.48
C THR A 261 4.65 9.97 0.89
N VAL A 262 5.73 10.63 1.32
CA VAL A 262 6.15 11.94 0.82
C VAL A 262 7.68 12.01 0.74
N PRO A 263 8.28 11.63 -0.39
CA PRO A 263 9.73 11.61 -0.53
C PRO A 263 10.32 13.03 -0.65
N MET A 264 11.19 13.48 0.25
CA MET A 264 11.69 14.87 0.24
C MET A 264 13.16 14.99 -0.19
N SER A 265 13.94 13.94 -0.03
CA SER A 265 15.40 14.04 -0.06
C SER A 265 16.03 13.63 -1.39
N GLY A 266 15.35 13.87 -2.51
CA GLY A 266 15.93 13.61 -3.84
C GLY A 266 15.79 12.18 -4.37
N GLY A 267 15.03 11.33 -3.70
CA GLY A 267 14.92 9.90 -4.04
C GLY A 267 14.22 9.61 -5.37
N LEU A 268 14.62 8.51 -6.00
CA LEU A 268 14.07 7.97 -7.24
C LEU A 268 13.37 6.62 -6.98
N MET A 269 12.16 6.47 -7.50
CA MET A 269 11.45 5.21 -7.58
C MET A 269 11.19 4.87 -9.04
N MET A 270 11.66 3.71 -9.47
CA MET A 270 11.45 3.17 -10.79
C MET A 270 10.83 1.78 -10.65
N ARG A 271 9.76 1.54 -11.41
CA ARG A 271 9.12 0.23 -11.49
C ARG A 271 8.84 -0.12 -12.94
N LEU A 272 9.45 -1.20 -13.41
CA LEU A 272 9.18 -1.79 -14.72
C LEU A 272 8.40 -3.09 -14.51
N THR A 273 7.32 -3.25 -15.25
CA THR A 273 6.47 -4.44 -15.23
C THR A 273 6.33 -4.99 -16.62
N SER A 274 6.73 -6.24 -16.82
CA SER A 274 6.54 -6.97 -18.07
C SER A 274 5.70 -8.19 -17.78
N GLU A 275 4.63 -8.40 -18.53
CA GLU A 275 3.69 -9.49 -18.31
C GLU A 275 3.37 -10.16 -19.64
N LEU A 276 3.67 -11.44 -19.74
CA LEU A 276 3.43 -12.27 -20.91
C LEU A 276 2.36 -13.30 -20.56
N ALA A 277 1.16 -13.12 -21.12
CA ALA A 277 0.05 -14.06 -21.00
C ALA A 277 -0.07 -14.89 -22.29
N GLY A 278 -0.35 -16.18 -22.14
CA GLY A 278 -0.56 -17.08 -23.28
C GLY A 278 0.16 -18.42 -23.22
N PHE A 279 0.70 -18.79 -22.06
CA PHE A 279 1.20 -20.14 -21.80
C PHE A 279 0.06 -21.19 -21.64
N GLY A 280 -1.18 -20.72 -21.64
CA GLY A 280 -2.41 -21.50 -21.55
C GLY A 280 -3.62 -20.59 -21.32
N GLY A 281 -4.83 -21.12 -21.56
CA GLY A 281 -6.08 -20.37 -21.47
C GLY A 281 -6.36 -19.48 -22.70
N ASP A 282 -7.36 -18.63 -22.57
CA ASP A 282 -7.94 -17.85 -23.69
C ASP A 282 -7.18 -16.53 -23.91
N VAL A 283 -6.53 -16.03 -22.86
CA VAL A 283 -5.90 -14.71 -22.84
C VAL A 283 -4.45 -14.77 -23.33
N ARG A 284 -4.17 -14.06 -24.43
CA ARG A 284 -2.83 -14.02 -25.05
C ARG A 284 -2.41 -12.59 -25.37
N HIS A 285 -1.56 -12.01 -24.52
CA HIS A 285 -1.06 -10.64 -24.70
C HIS A 285 0.32 -10.44 -24.05
N LEU A 286 1.07 -9.48 -24.57
CA LEU A 286 2.24 -8.90 -23.93
C LEU A 286 1.85 -7.54 -23.36
N ARG A 287 1.94 -7.37 -22.04
CA ARG A 287 1.64 -6.12 -21.33
C ARG A 287 2.91 -5.57 -20.69
N LEU A 288 3.28 -4.36 -21.08
CA LEU A 288 4.42 -3.62 -20.58
C LEU A 288 3.94 -2.39 -19.81
N GLY A 289 4.64 -2.06 -18.74
CA GLY A 289 4.34 -0.89 -17.93
C GLY A 289 5.59 -0.34 -17.27
N ALA A 290 5.67 0.98 -17.17
CA ALA A 290 6.73 1.69 -16.48
C ALA A 290 6.13 2.76 -15.57
N LYS A 291 6.68 2.89 -14.37
CA LYS A 291 6.38 3.98 -13.43
C LYS A 291 7.69 4.59 -12.94
N LEU A 292 7.76 5.91 -12.95
CA LEU A 292 8.89 6.70 -12.52
C LEU A 292 8.40 7.80 -11.57
N SER A 293 9.05 7.93 -10.43
CA SER A 293 8.80 9.03 -9.50
C SER A 293 10.11 9.56 -8.98
N ARG A 294 10.30 10.88 -9.08
CA ARG A 294 11.51 11.57 -8.61
C ARG A 294 11.12 12.76 -7.76
N SER A 295 11.71 12.86 -6.57
CA SER A 295 11.67 14.06 -5.76
C SER A 295 12.90 14.92 -6.04
N LEU A 296 12.72 16.24 -6.09
CA LEU A 296 13.74 17.24 -6.32
C LEU A 296 13.60 18.31 -5.21
N PRO A 297 14.49 18.32 -4.20
CA PRO A 297 14.45 19.37 -3.17
C PRO A 297 14.84 20.72 -3.79
N LEU A 298 14.15 21.79 -3.39
CA LEU A 298 14.41 23.17 -3.87
C LEU A 298 15.45 23.92 -3.02
N ALA A 299 16.23 23.20 -2.22
CA ALA A 299 17.32 23.80 -1.44
C ALA A 299 18.48 24.25 -2.37
N PRO A 300 19.14 25.40 -2.10
CA PRO A 300 19.02 26.24 -0.89
C PRO A 300 17.92 27.32 -0.95
N LEU A 301 17.33 27.60 -2.12
CA LEU A 301 16.36 28.71 -2.30
C LEU A 301 15.10 28.55 -1.43
N PHE A 302 14.58 27.33 -1.31
CA PHE A 302 13.44 26.99 -0.45
C PHE A 302 13.74 25.72 0.35
N PRO A 303 14.39 25.80 1.53
CA PRO A 303 14.96 24.66 2.25
C PRO A 303 13.93 23.68 2.88
N ALA A 304 12.66 23.81 2.54
CA ALA A 304 11.57 22.93 2.97
C ALA A 304 10.55 22.63 1.85
N ALA A 305 10.80 23.12 0.63
CA ALA A 305 9.95 22.85 -0.53
C ALA A 305 10.59 21.78 -1.43
N SER A 306 9.76 20.98 -2.08
CA SER A 306 10.20 19.95 -3.01
C SER A 306 9.28 19.86 -4.23
N ILE A 307 9.87 19.57 -5.38
CA ILE A 307 9.13 19.23 -6.61
C ILE A 307 9.16 17.71 -6.75
N HIS A 308 8.00 17.11 -6.96
CA HIS A 308 7.87 15.69 -7.24
C HIS A 308 7.32 15.51 -8.64
N LEU A 309 8.10 14.85 -9.48
CA LEU A 309 7.72 14.49 -10.82
C LEU A 309 7.31 13.02 -10.83
N THR A 310 6.15 12.73 -11.37
CA THR A 310 5.62 11.37 -11.54
C THR A 310 5.30 11.15 -13.00
N ALA A 311 5.73 10.03 -13.56
CA ALA A 311 5.36 9.61 -14.90
C ALA A 311 5.03 8.12 -14.87
N ALA A 312 3.99 7.71 -15.57
CA ALA A 312 3.68 6.31 -15.79
C ALA A 312 3.17 6.11 -17.22
N CYS A 313 3.58 5.02 -17.84
CA CYS A 313 3.07 4.61 -19.14
C CYS A 313 2.87 3.09 -19.17
N GLY A 314 2.05 2.65 -20.09
CA GLY A 314 1.86 1.23 -20.35
C GLY A 314 1.31 0.99 -21.73
N HIS A 315 1.62 -0.19 -22.24
CA HIS A 315 1.22 -0.65 -23.56
C HIS A 315 0.97 -2.15 -23.50
N ALA A 316 -0.17 -2.58 -24.01
CA ALA A 316 -0.54 -3.97 -24.12
C ALA A 316 -0.74 -4.30 -25.60
N VAL A 317 -0.16 -5.43 -26.03
CA VAL A 317 -0.20 -5.91 -27.41
C VAL A 317 -0.80 -7.31 -27.41
N PRO A 318 -1.87 -7.56 -28.20
CA PRO A 318 -2.38 -8.91 -28.37
C PRO A 318 -1.38 -9.78 -29.15
N MET A 319 -1.23 -11.05 -28.77
CA MET A 319 -0.31 -11.95 -29.47
C MET A 319 -0.94 -12.63 -30.70
N ASN A 320 -2.27 -12.75 -30.75
CA ASN A 320 -2.96 -13.66 -31.67
C ASN A 320 -4.06 -12.98 -32.51
N GLY A 321 -3.94 -11.68 -32.80
CA GLY A 321 -4.96 -10.91 -33.55
C GLY A 321 -6.32 -10.74 -32.85
N GLY A 322 -6.61 -11.51 -31.79
CA GLY A 322 -7.73 -11.29 -30.89
C GLY A 322 -7.47 -10.07 -29.99
N GLY A 323 -8.50 -9.25 -29.76
CA GLY A 323 -8.38 -8.06 -28.91
C GLY A 323 -8.05 -8.38 -27.44
N ILE A 324 -7.54 -7.38 -26.71
CA ILE A 324 -7.24 -7.55 -25.28
C ILE A 324 -8.55 -7.60 -24.46
N PRO A 325 -8.75 -8.61 -23.60
CA PRO A 325 -9.93 -8.70 -22.73
C PRO A 325 -10.11 -7.45 -21.87
N LEU A 326 -11.36 -7.09 -21.59
CA LEU A 326 -11.71 -5.88 -20.83
C LEU A 326 -10.99 -5.80 -19.47
N ALA A 327 -10.87 -6.94 -18.76
CA ALA A 327 -10.21 -7.03 -17.47
C ALA A 327 -8.69 -6.73 -17.50
N ASP A 328 -8.05 -6.88 -18.66
CA ASP A 328 -6.61 -6.67 -18.84
C ASP A 328 -6.28 -5.37 -19.58
N ARG A 329 -7.26 -4.50 -19.81
CA ARG A 329 -7.02 -3.16 -20.35
C ARG A 329 -6.50 -2.22 -19.25
N PHE A 330 -5.92 -1.11 -19.66
CA PHE A 330 -5.54 -0.03 -18.76
C PHE A 330 -6.72 0.91 -18.54
N THR A 331 -6.83 1.44 -17.33
CA THR A 331 -7.79 2.48 -16.96
C THR A 331 -7.03 3.62 -16.30
N ILE A 332 -7.43 4.86 -16.59
CA ILE A 332 -6.90 6.06 -15.94
C ILE A 332 -8.06 6.94 -15.46
N GLY A 333 -7.78 7.85 -14.55
CA GLY A 333 -8.77 8.65 -13.82
C GLY A 333 -8.68 8.41 -12.31
N GLY A 334 -8.99 9.44 -11.52
CA GLY A 334 -8.86 9.42 -10.08
C GLY A 334 -7.42 9.52 -9.55
N LEU A 335 -7.31 9.51 -8.22
CA LEU A 335 -6.07 9.78 -7.51
C LEU A 335 -5.00 8.68 -7.68
N SER A 336 -5.44 7.42 -7.84
CA SER A 336 -4.58 6.23 -7.93
C SER A 336 -3.81 6.10 -9.24
N SER A 337 -4.36 6.63 -10.33
CA SER A 337 -3.73 6.63 -11.65
C SER A 337 -2.84 7.85 -11.88
N GLY A 338 -2.85 8.83 -10.96
CA GLY A 338 -2.07 10.07 -11.07
C GLY A 338 -2.76 11.16 -11.89
N LEU A 339 -4.03 11.01 -12.25
CA LEU A 339 -4.80 12.00 -13.02
C LEU A 339 -5.98 12.53 -12.19
N ARG A 340 -5.75 13.62 -11.45
CA ARG A 340 -6.76 14.30 -10.61
C ARG A 340 -7.77 15.07 -11.47
N GLY A 341 -8.96 15.35 -10.95
CA GLY A 341 -9.99 16.14 -11.65
C GLY A 341 -10.89 15.32 -12.59
N PHE A 342 -10.64 14.02 -12.69
CA PHE A 342 -11.44 13.05 -13.42
C PHE A 342 -11.87 11.94 -12.47
N ASP A 343 -13.07 11.41 -12.66
CA ASP A 343 -13.59 10.32 -11.84
C ASP A 343 -12.77 9.02 -12.05
N ILE A 344 -12.81 8.13 -11.06
CA ILE A 344 -11.95 6.93 -11.06
C ILE A 344 -12.26 6.06 -12.29
N ASN A 345 -11.21 5.70 -13.05
CA ASN A 345 -11.31 4.88 -14.26
C ASN A 345 -12.27 5.43 -15.35
N CYS A 346 -12.57 6.74 -15.34
CA CYS A 346 -13.55 7.35 -16.23
C CYS A 346 -12.94 8.24 -17.33
N VAL A 347 -11.72 7.92 -17.77
CA VAL A 347 -11.04 8.63 -18.86
C VAL A 347 -10.68 7.64 -19.96
N GLY A 348 -10.94 8.02 -21.22
CA GLY A 348 -10.58 7.25 -22.41
C GLY A 348 -11.78 6.62 -23.14
N PRO A 349 -11.57 5.55 -23.92
CA PRO A 349 -12.61 4.94 -24.75
C PRO A 349 -13.85 4.54 -23.95
N SER A 350 -15.00 5.05 -24.35
CA SER A 350 -16.28 4.84 -23.68
C SER A 350 -17.42 4.67 -24.67
N VAL A 351 -18.42 3.89 -24.27
CA VAL A 351 -19.65 3.70 -25.02
C VAL A 351 -20.84 4.25 -24.21
N PRO A 352 -21.81 4.92 -24.84
CA PRO A 352 -23.03 5.37 -24.15
C PRO A 352 -23.82 4.16 -23.66
N ARG A 353 -24.43 4.25 -22.47
CA ARG A 353 -25.36 3.21 -22.00
C ARG A 353 -26.61 3.17 -22.88
N ALA A 354 -27.20 1.98 -23.00
CA ALA A 354 -28.46 1.83 -23.70
C ALA A 354 -29.56 2.63 -23.00
N ALA A 355 -30.39 3.33 -23.78
CA ALA A 355 -31.59 3.96 -23.25
C ALA A 355 -32.55 2.89 -22.74
N LEU A 356 -33.27 3.18 -21.64
CA LEU A 356 -34.38 2.34 -21.21
C LEU A 356 -35.41 2.29 -22.34
N SER A 357 -35.91 1.10 -22.65
CA SER A 357 -37.10 0.94 -23.50
C SER A 357 -38.25 1.77 -22.91
N ALA A 358 -38.99 2.46 -23.79
CA ALA A 358 -40.05 3.43 -23.49
C ALA A 358 -41.23 2.84 -22.69
N GLY A 359 -41.03 2.66 -21.38
CA GLY A 359 -42.03 2.20 -20.42
C GLY A 359 -41.81 2.68 -18.99
N GLU A 360 -40.68 3.33 -18.69
CA GLU A 360 -40.35 3.90 -17.38
C GLU A 360 -40.01 5.40 -17.47
N GLU A 361 -40.53 6.11 -18.47
CA GLU A 361 -40.46 7.57 -18.52
C GLU A 361 -41.55 8.18 -17.63
N GLN A 362 -41.38 8.10 -16.31
CA GLN A 362 -42.04 9.04 -15.42
C GLN A 362 -41.02 9.69 -14.46
N GLN A 363 -40.86 10.99 -14.68
CA GLN A 363 -40.32 12.01 -13.77
C GLN A 363 -38.81 11.98 -13.49
N GLN A 364 -38.04 12.52 -14.43
CA GLN A 364 -36.86 13.33 -14.11
C GLN A 364 -36.61 14.37 -15.21
N GLN A 365 -37.40 15.44 -15.19
CA GLN A 365 -37.00 16.72 -15.80
C GLN A 365 -35.99 17.40 -14.87
N ALA A 366 -34.70 17.14 -15.07
CA ALA A 366 -33.62 17.91 -14.46
C ALA A 366 -32.38 17.90 -15.35
N ALA A 367 -32.16 19.02 -16.08
CA ALA A 367 -30.96 19.39 -16.84
C ALA A 367 -30.43 18.37 -17.88
N PRO A 368 -29.66 18.78 -18.91
CA PRO A 368 -29.07 17.83 -19.85
C PRO A 368 -27.91 17.09 -19.16
N GLU A 369 -28.23 16.07 -18.36
CA GLU A 369 -27.21 15.17 -17.81
C GLU A 369 -26.61 14.34 -18.95
N VAL A 370 -25.29 14.42 -19.10
CA VAL A 370 -24.52 13.62 -20.07
C VAL A 370 -24.94 12.15 -19.91
N PRO A 371 -25.36 11.45 -20.98
CA PRO A 371 -25.83 10.08 -20.87
C PRO A 371 -24.75 9.23 -20.22
N SER A 372 -25.11 8.55 -19.12
CA SER A 372 -24.19 7.70 -18.37
C SER A 372 -23.47 6.73 -19.33
N ARG A 373 -22.14 6.64 -19.21
CA ARG A 373 -21.30 5.85 -20.13
C ARG A 373 -20.71 4.63 -19.45
N CYS A 374 -20.29 3.67 -20.25
CA CYS A 374 -19.45 2.55 -19.84
C CYS A 374 -18.03 2.75 -20.39
N TYR A 375 -17.05 2.84 -19.49
CA TYR A 375 -15.64 3.01 -19.85
C TYR A 375 -15.03 1.64 -20.16
N LEU A 376 -14.46 1.50 -21.36
CA LEU A 376 -13.88 0.25 -21.85
C LEU A 376 -12.40 0.11 -21.54
N GLY A 377 -11.77 1.16 -21.03
CA GLY A 377 -10.32 1.24 -20.91
C GLY A 377 -9.62 1.30 -22.27
N GLY A 378 -8.29 1.22 -22.25
CA GLY A 378 -7.45 1.29 -23.44
C GLY A 378 -6.24 0.36 -23.36
N GLU A 379 -5.58 0.17 -24.49
CA GLU A 379 -4.40 -0.69 -24.62
C GLU A 379 -3.12 0.08 -24.30
N SER A 380 -3.13 1.40 -24.49
CA SER A 380 -1.97 2.26 -24.29
C SER A 380 -2.35 3.47 -23.47
N PHE A 381 -1.51 3.81 -22.50
CA PHE A 381 -1.71 5.02 -21.71
C PHE A 381 -0.39 5.67 -21.36
N PHE A 382 -0.46 6.98 -21.10
CA PHE A 382 0.56 7.68 -20.34
C PHE A 382 -0.11 8.64 -19.35
N THR A 383 0.59 8.90 -18.25
CA THR A 383 0.25 9.89 -17.24
C THR A 383 1.53 10.57 -16.81
N ALA A 384 1.48 11.87 -16.62
CA ALA A 384 2.56 12.69 -16.13
C ALA A 384 1.98 13.67 -15.09
N GLY A 385 2.74 13.95 -14.04
CA GLY A 385 2.30 14.83 -12.96
C GLY A 385 3.51 15.54 -12.35
N ALA A 386 3.32 16.82 -12.06
CA ALA A 386 4.26 17.62 -11.31
C ALA A 386 3.56 18.13 -10.05
N HIS A 387 4.17 17.87 -8.90
CA HIS A 387 3.67 18.29 -7.59
C HIS A 387 4.71 19.18 -6.91
N LEU A 388 4.32 20.36 -6.48
CA LEU A 388 5.13 21.21 -5.60
C LEU A 388 4.61 21.04 -4.18
N TYR A 389 5.43 20.58 -3.24
CA TYR A 389 5.11 20.55 -1.82
C TYR A 389 5.82 21.69 -1.11
N CYS A 390 5.08 22.38 -0.26
CA CYS A 390 5.57 23.47 0.58
C CYS A 390 5.10 23.27 2.03
N PRO A 391 5.90 23.71 3.03
CA PRO A 391 5.41 23.81 4.40
C PRO A 391 4.33 24.89 4.50
N LEU A 392 3.57 24.89 5.60
CA LEU A 392 2.59 25.96 5.85
C LEU A 392 3.31 27.31 6.05
N PRO A 393 2.91 28.38 5.32
CA PRO A 393 3.65 29.65 5.25
C PRO A 393 3.70 30.45 6.57
N LEU A 394 2.97 30.04 7.61
CA LEU A 394 2.84 30.76 8.88
C LEU A 394 3.30 29.94 10.09
N VAL A 395 3.88 28.75 9.88
CA VAL A 395 4.38 27.89 10.97
C VAL A 395 5.90 27.84 10.92
N THR A 396 6.54 28.66 11.75
CA THR A 396 8.00 28.86 11.78
C THR A 396 8.73 28.00 12.81
N ARG A 397 8.03 27.32 13.73
CA ARG A 397 8.65 26.41 14.73
C ARG A 397 8.54 24.96 14.28
N ARG A 398 9.68 24.35 13.95
CA ARG A 398 9.84 22.90 13.76
C ARG A 398 9.56 22.15 15.06
N GLY A 399 8.90 20.99 14.96
CA GLY A 399 8.55 20.10 16.07
C GLY A 399 7.08 20.11 16.51
N ASN A 400 6.21 20.88 15.84
CA ASN A 400 4.79 20.97 16.19
C ASN A 400 3.92 20.07 15.29
N PHE A 401 2.69 19.78 15.74
CA PHE A 401 1.64 19.06 14.98
C PHE A 401 1.48 19.53 13.53
N PHE A 402 1.69 20.82 13.29
CA PHE A 402 1.61 21.45 11.97
C PHE A 402 2.69 20.99 10.97
N ASP A 403 3.80 20.42 11.41
CA ASP A 403 4.84 19.86 10.51
C ASP A 403 4.34 18.63 9.74
N LEU A 404 3.25 18.01 10.21
CA LEU A 404 2.57 16.93 9.51
C LEU A 404 1.79 17.43 8.29
N PHE A 405 1.44 18.73 8.27
CA PHE A 405 0.69 19.36 7.19
C PHE A 405 1.61 19.99 6.16
N ARG A 406 1.24 19.85 4.89
CA ARG A 406 1.92 20.48 3.76
C ARG A 406 0.91 21.05 2.80
N LEU A 407 1.22 22.21 2.26
CA LEU A 407 0.54 22.71 1.07
C LEU A 407 1.12 21.99 -0.13
N HIS A 408 0.29 21.73 -1.13
CA HIS A 408 0.77 21.28 -2.41
C HIS A 408 0.00 21.88 -3.56
N ALA A 409 0.71 22.16 -4.64
CA ALA A 409 0.14 22.51 -5.93
C ALA A 409 0.51 21.39 -6.92
N PHE A 410 -0.36 21.11 -7.87
CA PHE A 410 -0.12 20.05 -8.85
C PHE A 410 -0.65 20.38 -10.23
N ALA A 411 0.01 19.81 -11.24
CA ALA A 411 -0.43 19.82 -12.63
C ALA A 411 -0.23 18.41 -13.20
N ASN A 412 -1.29 17.83 -13.73
CA ASN A 412 -1.35 16.46 -14.20
C ASN A 412 -1.82 16.43 -15.66
N ALA A 413 -1.20 15.56 -16.45
CA ALA A 413 -1.56 15.29 -17.82
C ALA A 413 -1.69 13.79 -18.04
N GLY A 414 -2.59 13.36 -18.91
CA GLY A 414 -2.71 11.94 -19.23
C GLY A 414 -3.53 11.69 -20.48
N CYS A 415 -3.30 10.53 -21.09
CA CYS A 415 -4.04 10.08 -22.25
C CYS A 415 -4.17 8.57 -22.19
N LEU A 416 -5.34 8.06 -22.56
CA LEU A 416 -5.64 6.64 -22.68
C LEU A 416 -6.27 6.42 -24.04
N VAL A 417 -5.63 5.58 -24.86
CA VAL A 417 -6.07 5.29 -26.22
C VAL A 417 -6.30 3.80 -26.40
N SER A 418 -7.28 3.47 -27.24
CA SER A 418 -7.41 2.15 -27.84
C SER A 418 -6.81 2.27 -29.24
N ASN A 419 -5.68 1.61 -29.50
CA ASN A 419 -5.12 1.65 -30.85
C ASN A 419 -6.01 0.79 -31.74
N ALA A 420 -6.74 1.43 -32.64
CA ALA A 420 -7.58 0.74 -33.61
C ALA A 420 -6.71 -0.18 -34.46
N GLY A 421 -6.89 -1.49 -34.29
CA GLY A 421 -6.32 -2.49 -35.20
C GLY A 421 -5.34 -3.49 -34.58
N GLY A 422 -5.21 -3.59 -33.25
CA GLY A 422 -4.73 -4.79 -32.54
C GLY A 422 -3.64 -5.59 -33.25
N ALA A 423 -2.63 -4.90 -33.79
CA ALA A 423 -1.63 -5.53 -34.63
C ALA A 423 -0.93 -6.59 -33.77
N PRO A 424 -0.80 -7.84 -34.25
CA PRO A 424 -0.13 -8.87 -33.48
C PRO A 424 1.30 -8.42 -33.18
N VAL A 425 1.95 -9.04 -32.19
CA VAL A 425 3.33 -8.71 -31.78
C VAL A 425 4.32 -8.61 -32.96
N GLY A 426 4.08 -9.33 -34.06
CA GLY A 426 4.90 -9.25 -35.29
C GLY A 426 4.83 -7.92 -36.04
N ASP A 427 3.72 -7.20 -35.96
CA ASP A 427 3.47 -5.91 -36.65
C ASP A 427 3.41 -4.74 -35.66
N TRP A 428 4.13 -4.85 -34.54
CA TRP A 428 4.05 -3.87 -33.46
C TRP A 428 4.42 -2.46 -33.96
N ARG A 429 3.64 -1.47 -33.53
CA ARG A 429 3.91 -0.04 -33.77
C ARG A 429 3.88 0.70 -32.46
N LEU A 430 4.70 1.74 -32.36
CA LEU A 430 4.62 2.66 -31.22
C LEU A 430 3.21 3.25 -31.11
N PRO A 431 2.62 3.28 -29.90
CA PRO A 431 1.30 3.84 -29.70
C PRO A 431 1.31 5.33 -30.08
N ARG A 432 0.30 5.75 -30.84
CA ARG A 432 0.12 7.16 -31.19
C ARG A 432 -0.81 7.77 -30.15
N PHE A 433 -0.38 8.89 -29.56
CA PHE A 433 -1.20 9.68 -28.66
C PHE A 433 -1.55 11.00 -29.35
N PRO A 434 -2.78 11.13 -29.89
CA PRO A 434 -3.23 12.39 -30.48
C PRO A 434 -3.17 13.51 -29.45
N ARG A 435 -2.71 14.70 -29.87
CA ARG A 435 -2.62 15.88 -28.97
C ARG A 435 -3.99 16.26 -28.42
N ASP A 436 -5.03 16.13 -29.23
CA ASP A 436 -6.41 16.47 -28.88
C ASP A 436 -7.03 15.49 -27.86
N GLU A 437 -6.39 14.34 -27.64
CA GLU A 437 -6.81 13.36 -26.63
C GLU A 437 -6.06 13.49 -25.30
N VAL A 438 -5.18 14.49 -25.15
CA VAL A 438 -4.44 14.71 -23.89
C VAL A 438 -5.32 15.47 -22.91
N ARG A 439 -5.59 14.85 -21.77
CA ARG A 439 -6.32 15.44 -20.64
C ARG A 439 -5.35 16.19 -19.75
N LEU A 440 -5.74 17.37 -19.28
CA LEU A 440 -4.94 18.23 -18.42
C LEU A 440 -5.77 18.69 -17.22
N SER A 441 -5.20 18.62 -16.03
CA SER A 441 -5.79 19.17 -14.81
C SER A 441 -4.73 19.80 -13.93
N TYR A 442 -5.12 20.80 -13.16
CA TYR A 442 -4.27 21.40 -12.15
C TYR A 442 -5.08 21.68 -10.90
N GLY A 443 -4.39 21.88 -9.79
CA GLY A 443 -5.05 22.14 -8.52
C GLY A 443 -4.10 22.44 -7.40
N ILE A 444 -4.70 22.74 -6.26
CA ILE A 444 -4.01 23.03 -5.02
C ILE A 444 -4.67 22.21 -3.90
N GLY A 445 -3.93 21.93 -2.84
CA GLY A 445 -4.46 21.14 -1.75
C GLY A 445 -3.61 21.17 -0.50
N ILE A 446 -4.17 20.57 0.54
CA ILE A 446 -3.50 20.37 1.83
C ILE A 446 -3.30 18.88 2.00
N LEU A 447 -2.11 18.52 2.44
CA LEU A 447 -1.69 17.15 2.68
C LEU A 447 -1.34 16.97 4.16
N LEU A 448 -1.84 15.91 4.76
CA LEU A 448 -1.45 15.44 6.09
C LEU A 448 -0.66 14.14 5.96
N ALA A 449 0.63 14.17 6.29
CA ALA A 449 1.49 12.99 6.32
C ALA A 449 1.61 12.44 7.74
N VAL A 450 1.02 11.26 7.99
CA VAL A 450 1.05 10.61 9.31
C VAL A 450 2.19 9.60 9.36
N GLY A 451 3.33 10.00 9.92
CA GLY A 451 4.41 9.11 10.36
C GLY A 451 4.95 8.11 9.31
N GLY A 452 4.88 8.45 8.02
CA GLY A 452 5.27 7.53 6.93
C GLY A 452 4.33 6.34 6.71
N LEU A 453 3.20 6.28 7.42
CA LEU A 453 2.20 5.20 7.35
C LEU A 453 1.07 5.53 6.38
N ALA A 454 0.57 6.76 6.45
CA ALA A 454 -0.55 7.21 5.64
C ALA A 454 -0.40 8.68 5.25
N ARG A 455 -1.09 9.06 4.18
CA ARG A 455 -1.14 10.39 3.61
C ARG A 455 -2.60 10.69 3.27
N PHE A 456 -3.13 11.75 3.85
CA PHE A 456 -4.44 12.28 3.54
C PHE A 456 -4.28 13.53 2.68
N GLU A 457 -5.04 13.64 1.60
CA GLU A 457 -5.01 14.76 0.67
C GLU A 457 -6.39 15.38 0.58
N LEU A 458 -6.48 16.68 0.78
CA LEU A 458 -7.65 17.47 0.43
C LEU A 458 -7.28 18.37 -0.75
N ASN A 459 -7.84 18.09 -1.92
CA ASN A 459 -7.45 18.70 -3.18
C ASN A 459 -8.60 19.49 -3.77
N TYR A 460 -8.37 20.73 -4.17
CA TYR A 460 -9.25 21.47 -5.06
C TYR A 460 -8.70 21.37 -6.48
N THR A 461 -9.43 20.71 -7.37
CA THR A 461 -8.95 20.38 -8.73
C THR A 461 -9.81 21.02 -9.80
N VAL A 462 -9.15 21.56 -10.84
CA VAL A 462 -9.77 22.11 -12.03
C VAL A 462 -9.28 21.32 -13.25
N PRO A 463 -10.14 20.53 -13.93
CA PRO A 463 -9.81 19.93 -15.21
C PRO A 463 -9.85 21.02 -16.30
N GLN A 464 -8.72 21.23 -16.98
CA GLN A 464 -8.57 22.24 -18.03
C GLN A 464 -8.85 21.69 -19.43
N ALA A 465 -8.36 20.48 -19.73
CA ALA A 465 -8.57 19.83 -21.02
C ALA A 465 -9.17 18.44 -20.80
N ALA A 466 -10.28 18.16 -21.48
CA ALA A 466 -11.03 16.91 -21.40
C ALA A 466 -11.63 16.57 -22.75
N CYS A 467 -11.86 15.28 -23.00
CA CYS A 467 -12.48 14.82 -24.25
C CYS A 467 -13.96 14.50 -24.06
N ALA A 468 -14.69 14.47 -25.18
CA ALA A 468 -16.09 14.09 -25.21
C ALA A 468 -16.31 12.66 -24.67
N GLY A 469 -16.90 12.55 -23.48
CA GLY A 469 -17.22 11.29 -22.83
C GLY A 469 -16.44 11.00 -21.54
N ASP A 470 -15.43 11.80 -21.21
CA ASP A 470 -14.77 11.69 -19.89
C ASP A 470 -15.73 12.15 -18.78
N LYS A 471 -15.68 11.48 -17.62
CA LYS A 471 -16.42 11.95 -16.44
C LYS A 471 -15.53 12.87 -15.61
N LEU A 472 -15.88 14.14 -15.60
CA LEU A 472 -15.17 15.16 -14.82
C LEU A 472 -15.54 15.06 -13.34
N ALA A 473 -14.56 15.32 -12.49
CA ALA A 473 -14.73 15.46 -11.05
C ALA A 473 -14.06 16.77 -10.57
N PRO A 474 -14.59 17.94 -10.98
CA PRO A 474 -14.05 19.23 -10.57
C PRO A 474 -14.37 19.52 -9.10
N GLY A 475 -13.58 20.39 -8.47
CA GLY A 475 -13.81 20.87 -7.11
C GLY A 475 -13.03 20.11 -6.04
N VAL A 476 -13.62 19.99 -4.86
CA VAL A 476 -12.98 19.43 -3.66
C VAL A 476 -13.04 17.89 -3.70
N GLY A 477 -11.88 17.25 -3.63
CA GLY A 477 -11.73 15.81 -3.53
C GLY A 477 -10.88 15.41 -2.33
N LEU A 478 -11.29 14.35 -1.65
CA LEU A 478 -10.53 13.72 -0.57
C LEU A 478 -9.78 12.49 -1.09
N GLY A 479 -8.51 12.37 -0.72
CA GLY A 479 -7.62 11.31 -1.12
C GLY A 479 -6.95 10.64 0.07
N ILE A 480 -6.88 9.30 0.06
CA ILE A 480 -6.15 8.54 1.08
C ILE A 480 -5.11 7.66 0.40
N HIS A 481 -3.86 7.83 0.81
CA HIS A 481 -2.72 7.05 0.37
C HIS A 481 -2.09 6.36 1.58
N THR A 482 -2.28 5.06 1.72
CA THR A 482 -1.49 4.27 2.67
C THR A 482 -0.12 3.96 2.08
N ALA A 483 0.92 3.91 2.90
CA ALA A 483 2.22 3.43 2.49
C ALA A 483 2.11 1.98 2.02
N THR A 484 2.06 1.77 0.71
CA THR A 484 2.20 0.43 0.13
C THR A 484 3.61 -0.06 0.42
N THR A 485 3.73 -1.05 1.30
CA THR A 485 4.95 -1.84 1.39
C THR A 485 5.26 -2.42 0.00
N SER A 486 6.46 -2.19 -0.51
CA SER A 486 6.88 -2.63 -1.85
C SER A 486 6.56 -4.11 -2.08
N SER A 487 6.31 -4.50 -3.33
CA SER A 487 6.06 -5.92 -3.69
C SER A 487 7.20 -6.85 -3.24
N LEU A 488 8.39 -6.26 -3.15
CA LEU A 488 9.65 -6.85 -2.72
C LEU A 488 9.94 -6.70 -1.23
N ALA A 489 9.00 -6.16 -0.44
CA ALA A 489 9.17 -5.76 0.95
C ALA A 489 10.28 -6.57 1.65
N LYS A 490 11.44 -5.93 1.80
CA LYS A 490 12.57 -6.48 2.54
C LYS A 490 12.05 -6.84 3.92
N PHE A 491 12.01 -8.12 4.25
CA PHE A 491 11.77 -8.60 5.60
C PHE A 491 13.03 -8.32 6.45
N GLY A 492 13.37 -7.04 6.62
CA GLY A 492 14.35 -6.56 7.56
C GLY A 492 13.75 -6.45 8.97
N PRO A 493 14.60 -6.36 10.02
CA PRO A 493 14.12 -6.19 11.38
C PRO A 493 13.26 -4.92 11.44
N ARG A 494 12.01 -5.07 11.91
CA ARG A 494 11.16 -3.95 12.26
C ARG A 494 11.95 -3.05 13.21
N GLN A 495 12.33 -1.85 12.77
CA GLN A 495 12.58 -0.76 13.71
C GLN A 495 11.34 -0.68 14.61
N ARG A 496 11.57 -0.56 15.93
CA ARG A 496 10.54 -0.53 16.97
C ARG A 496 9.32 0.25 16.50
N ILE A 497 8.29 -0.48 16.04
CA ILE A 497 6.93 0.02 16.03
C ILE A 497 6.53 -0.11 17.49
N GLU A 498 6.74 0.96 18.25
CA GLU A 498 6.08 1.10 19.54
C GLU A 498 4.58 0.85 19.30
N ARG A 499 4.05 -0.05 20.11
CA ARG A 499 2.69 -0.59 19.98
C ARG A 499 1.68 0.56 20.02
N LEU A 500 1.24 1.05 18.86
CA LEU A 500 -0.03 1.77 18.79
C LEU A 500 -1.13 0.74 18.56
N ILE A 501 -1.56 0.13 19.66
CA ILE A 501 -2.79 -0.66 19.74
C ILE A 501 -3.92 0.36 19.76
N ILE A 502 -4.65 0.52 18.65
CA ILE A 502 -5.97 1.15 18.70
C ILE A 502 -6.95 0.05 19.13
N CYS A 503 -7.00 -0.22 20.44
CA CYS A 503 -8.05 -1.00 21.10
C CYS A 503 -8.07 -0.66 22.60
N HIS A 504 -9.20 -0.09 23.03
CA HIS A 504 -9.72 0.04 24.40
C HIS A 504 -8.72 0.02 25.58
N CYS A 505 -8.44 1.20 26.14
CA CYS A 505 -8.12 1.35 27.56
C CYS A 505 -9.40 1.77 28.31
N LEU A 506 -10.18 0.78 28.75
CA LEU A 506 -11.10 0.93 29.87
C LEU A 506 -10.78 -0.18 30.87
N SER A 507 -9.92 0.12 31.85
CA SER A 507 -10.11 -0.35 33.22
C SER A 507 -9.35 0.58 34.18
N PRO A 508 -9.87 0.80 35.40
CA PRO A 508 -9.57 1.99 36.19
C PRO A 508 -8.49 1.70 37.24
N LEU A 509 -7.54 2.61 37.40
CA LEU A 509 -6.80 2.75 38.65
C LEU A 509 -6.57 4.22 38.94
N VAL A 510 -7.38 4.67 39.90
CA VAL A 510 -7.41 5.98 40.54
C VAL A 510 -6.05 6.26 41.18
N THR A 511 -5.45 7.41 40.90
CA THR A 511 -4.96 8.35 41.93
C THR A 511 -4.47 9.69 41.35
N ARG A 512 -5.24 10.74 41.68
CA ARG A 512 -4.93 12.17 41.91
C ARG A 512 -4.14 13.04 40.90
N ARG A 513 -4.92 14.01 40.40
CA ARG A 513 -4.63 15.44 40.11
C ARG A 513 -3.86 15.80 38.82
N GLY A 514 -4.60 16.40 37.88
CA GLY A 514 -4.07 17.29 36.83
C GLY A 514 -4.79 17.12 35.48
N ASN A 515 -5.76 17.99 35.20
CA ASN A 515 -6.56 17.99 33.96
C ASN A 515 -5.70 18.22 32.71
N PHE A 516 -5.62 17.26 31.79
CA PHE A 516 -5.12 17.50 30.42
C PHE A 516 -5.61 16.51 29.33
N PHE A 517 -6.60 15.64 29.59
CA PHE A 517 -7.06 14.65 28.61
C PHE A 517 -8.57 14.70 28.42
N ASP A 518 -9.03 15.54 27.49
CA ASP A 518 -10.37 15.44 26.90
C ASP A 518 -10.42 16.19 25.54
N LEU A 519 -9.38 16.03 24.70
CA LEU A 519 -9.24 16.81 23.46
C LEU A 519 -9.90 16.19 22.22
N PHE A 520 -10.30 14.91 22.25
CA PHE A 520 -11.00 14.26 21.15
C PHE A 520 -11.99 13.24 21.68
N ARG A 521 -13.28 13.47 21.43
CA ARG A 521 -14.30 12.42 21.48
C ARG A 521 -14.89 12.26 20.08
N LEU A 522 -14.64 11.09 19.50
CA LEU A 522 -15.35 10.65 18.32
C LEU A 522 -16.65 10.01 18.81
N HIS A 523 -17.79 10.62 18.50
CA HIS A 523 -19.10 10.03 18.81
C HIS A 523 -19.80 9.62 17.52
N ALA A 524 -20.15 8.34 17.44
CA ALA A 524 -21.15 7.86 16.51
C ALA A 524 -22.51 7.96 17.22
N PHE A 525 -23.46 8.66 16.62
CA PHE A 525 -24.83 8.73 17.12
C PHE A 525 -25.80 8.20 16.07
N ALA A 526 -26.83 7.51 16.52
CA ALA A 526 -27.96 7.09 15.71
C ALA A 526 -29.19 7.80 16.27
N ASN A 527 -29.72 8.76 15.52
CA ASN A 527 -30.98 9.43 15.88
C ASN A 527 -32.12 8.76 15.11
N ALA A 528 -33.04 8.16 15.87
CA ALA A 528 -34.32 7.70 15.36
C ALA A 528 -35.33 8.83 15.55
N GLY A 529 -35.76 9.45 14.46
CA GLY A 529 -36.76 10.52 14.47
C GLY A 529 -37.86 10.20 13.47
N CYS A 530 -39.12 10.29 13.91
CA CYS A 530 -40.29 10.16 13.05
C CYS A 530 -40.95 11.56 12.97
N LEU A 531 -40.93 12.18 11.79
CA LEU A 531 -41.62 13.44 11.51
C LEU A 531 -43.01 13.10 10.97
N VAL A 532 -44.03 13.30 11.78
CA VAL A 532 -45.43 13.20 11.35
C VAL A 532 -45.87 14.58 10.89
N SER A 533 -46.17 14.76 9.60
CA SER A 533 -46.92 15.94 9.14
C SER A 533 -48.40 15.69 9.37
N ASN A 534 -49.02 16.47 10.26
CA ASN A 534 -50.46 16.39 10.49
C ASN A 534 -51.15 17.33 9.49
N ALA A 535 -51.47 16.83 8.30
CA ALA A 535 -52.32 17.54 7.33
C ALA A 535 -53.78 17.16 7.60
N GLY A 536 -54.46 17.94 8.45
CA GLY A 536 -55.91 17.81 8.66
C GLY A 536 -56.35 18.37 10.01
N GLY A 537 -57.08 19.49 9.99
CA GLY A 537 -57.71 20.05 11.18
C GLY A 537 -58.86 19.17 11.66
N ALA A 538 -58.79 18.68 12.89
CA ALA A 538 -59.90 18.07 13.63
C ALA A 538 -59.90 18.59 15.08
N PRO A 539 -61.08 18.84 15.69
CA PRO A 539 -61.20 19.51 16.98
C PRO A 539 -60.81 18.60 18.15
N VAL A 540 -60.33 19.26 19.21
CA VAL A 540 -59.77 18.69 20.44
C VAL A 540 -60.81 17.85 21.19
N GLY A 541 -60.62 16.53 21.26
CA GLY A 541 -61.50 15.64 22.02
C GLY A 541 -61.10 14.17 22.08
N ASP A 542 -60.44 13.61 21.07
CA ASP A 542 -60.10 12.17 21.02
C ASP A 542 -58.60 11.93 20.75
N TRP A 543 -57.82 11.78 21.83
CA TRP A 543 -56.43 11.29 21.75
C TRP A 543 -56.41 9.78 21.99
N ARG A 544 -56.27 8.98 20.93
CA ARG A 544 -55.82 7.58 21.03
C ARG A 544 -54.35 7.49 20.62
N LEU A 545 -53.54 6.78 21.40
CA LEU A 545 -52.13 6.49 21.12
C LEU A 545 -51.98 5.88 19.72
N PRO A 546 -51.13 6.43 18.83
CA PRO A 546 -50.93 5.87 17.50
C PRO A 546 -50.22 4.51 17.60
N ARG A 547 -50.73 3.51 16.87
CA ARG A 547 -50.02 2.24 16.66
C ARG A 547 -48.98 2.45 15.56
N PHE A 548 -47.71 2.30 15.91
CA PHE A 548 -46.58 2.43 14.98
C PHE A 548 -46.45 1.19 14.09
N PRO A 549 -46.53 1.30 12.74
CA PRO A 549 -46.11 0.22 11.86
C PRO A 549 -44.58 0.07 11.91
N ARG A 550 -44.08 -1.18 11.95
CA ARG A 550 -42.64 -1.49 12.12
C ARG A 550 -41.76 -1.03 10.95
N ASP A 551 -42.35 -0.60 9.84
CA ASP A 551 -41.65 -0.35 8.58
C ASP A 551 -41.29 1.14 8.34
N GLU A 552 -41.62 2.05 9.27
CA GLU A 552 -41.38 3.51 9.12
C GLU A 552 -40.31 4.11 10.06
N VAL A 553 -39.51 3.28 10.74
CA VAL A 553 -38.40 3.77 11.59
C VAL A 553 -37.21 4.13 10.71
N ARG A 554 -36.99 5.44 10.49
CA ARG A 554 -35.82 5.94 9.76
C ARG A 554 -34.63 6.12 10.69
N LEU A 555 -33.53 5.44 10.37
CA LEU A 555 -32.25 5.56 11.07
C LEU A 555 -31.34 6.50 10.30
N SER A 556 -30.97 7.62 10.92
CA SER A 556 -29.95 8.53 10.39
C SER A 556 -28.66 8.33 11.15
N TYR A 557 -27.57 8.11 10.41
CA TYR A 557 -26.24 7.89 10.95
C TYR A 557 -25.36 9.09 10.62
N GLY A 558 -24.70 9.64 11.65
CA GLY A 558 -23.79 10.76 11.52
C GLY A 558 -22.45 10.50 12.19
N ILE A 559 -21.40 11.12 11.67
CA ILE A 559 -20.09 11.18 12.32
C ILE A 559 -19.85 12.65 12.68
N GLY A 560 -19.77 12.93 13.98
CA GLY A 560 -19.45 14.25 14.51
C GLY A 560 -18.02 14.29 15.05
N ILE A 561 -17.29 15.37 14.75
CA ILE A 561 -16.01 15.68 15.39
C ILE A 561 -16.24 16.86 16.33
N LEU A 562 -16.12 16.62 17.63
CA LEU A 562 -16.17 17.67 18.64
C LEU A 562 -14.75 18.16 18.94
N LEU A 563 -14.47 19.43 18.66
CA LEU A 563 -13.21 20.10 18.99
C LEU A 563 -13.47 21.14 20.07
N ALA A 564 -12.97 20.88 21.28
CA ALA A 564 -12.99 21.84 22.38
C ALA A 564 -11.60 22.49 22.50
N VAL A 565 -11.52 23.80 22.18
CA VAL A 565 -10.28 24.57 22.36
C VAL A 565 -10.37 25.32 23.68
N GLY A 566 -9.62 24.84 24.68
CA GLY A 566 -9.22 25.63 25.85
C GLY A 566 -10.30 26.50 26.51
N GLY A 567 -11.50 25.96 26.71
CA GLY A 567 -12.57 26.63 27.47
C GLY A 567 -13.23 27.86 26.83
N LEU A 568 -12.89 28.24 25.58
CA LEU A 568 -13.38 29.50 24.99
C LEU A 568 -14.13 29.36 23.65
N ALA A 569 -14.06 28.22 22.96
CA ALA A 569 -14.93 27.97 21.81
C ALA A 569 -15.18 26.46 21.58
N ARG A 570 -16.43 26.14 21.22
CA ARG A 570 -16.90 24.79 20.90
C ARG A 570 -17.21 24.75 19.41
N PHE A 571 -16.44 23.97 18.65
CA PHE A 571 -16.69 23.75 17.23
C PHE A 571 -17.20 22.33 17.04
N GLU A 572 -18.40 22.22 16.48
CA GLU A 572 -19.08 20.96 16.21
C GLU A 572 -19.30 20.87 14.71
N LEU A 573 -18.64 19.90 14.08
CA LEU A 573 -18.72 19.63 12.65
C LEU A 573 -19.45 18.29 12.48
N ASN A 574 -20.69 18.36 11.98
CA ASN A 574 -21.60 17.22 11.90
C ASN A 574 -21.86 16.86 10.44
N TYR A 575 -21.40 15.69 10.01
CA TYR A 575 -21.71 15.17 8.69
C TYR A 575 -22.81 14.12 8.79
N THR A 576 -24.01 14.46 8.28
CA THR A 576 -25.18 13.56 8.25
C THR A 576 -25.46 13.09 6.84
N VAL A 577 -25.58 11.77 6.66
CA VAL A 577 -25.97 11.15 5.37
C VAL A 577 -27.43 10.72 5.45
N PRO A 578 -28.36 11.35 4.69
CA PRO A 578 -29.74 10.86 4.62
C PRO A 578 -29.84 9.60 3.75
N GLN A 579 -30.61 8.61 4.19
CA GLN A 579 -31.00 7.47 3.34
C GLN A 579 -32.35 7.78 2.65
N ALA A 580 -32.33 7.80 1.31
CA ALA A 580 -33.42 7.73 0.32
C ALA A 580 -34.74 8.52 0.60
N ALA A 581 -35.08 9.44 -0.32
CA ALA A 581 -36.40 10.09 -0.40
C ALA A 581 -37.42 9.21 -1.13
N CYS A 582 -38.65 9.10 -0.62
CA CYS A 582 -39.79 8.66 -1.43
C CYS A 582 -40.26 9.80 -2.35
N ALA A 583 -40.83 9.43 -3.50
CA ALA A 583 -41.32 10.33 -4.55
C ALA A 583 -42.23 11.42 -3.99
N GLY A 584 -41.75 12.67 -4.00
CA GLY A 584 -42.47 13.83 -3.51
C GLY A 584 -41.55 15.02 -3.25
N GLY A 585 -41.17 15.73 -4.31
CA GLY A 585 -40.92 17.18 -4.32
C GLY A 585 -39.74 17.82 -3.57
N ASP A 586 -39.30 17.33 -2.42
CA ASP A 586 -38.45 18.15 -1.53
C ASP A 586 -36.96 17.73 -1.59
N LYS A 587 -36.14 18.61 -2.19
CA LYS A 587 -34.67 18.49 -2.21
C LYS A 587 -34.09 18.94 -0.88
N LEU A 588 -33.50 18.02 -0.11
CA LEU A 588 -32.58 18.34 0.98
C LEU A 588 -31.14 18.01 0.55
N ALA A 589 -30.31 19.05 0.43
CA ALA A 589 -28.88 18.91 0.17
C ALA A 589 -28.15 18.43 1.46
N PRO A 590 -27.00 17.74 1.34
CA PRO A 590 -26.14 17.50 2.50
C PRO A 590 -25.73 18.85 3.11
N ALA A 591 -26.07 19.07 4.38
CA ALA A 591 -25.66 20.24 5.16
C ALA A 591 -24.43 19.89 5.99
N LEU A 592 -23.51 20.85 6.11
CA LEU A 592 -22.21 20.74 6.76
C LEU A 592 -22.27 21.35 8.18
#